data_AF-A0A6P0IQ81-F1
#
_entry.id   AF-A0A6P0IQ81-F1
#
_cell.length_a   1.000
_cell.length_b   1.000
_cell.length_c   1.000
_cell.angle_alpha   90.00
_cell.angle_beta   90.00
_cell.angle_gamma   90.00
#
_symmetry.space_group_name_H-M   'P 1'
#
loop_
_entity.id
_entity.type
_entity.pdbx_description
1 polymer ?
#
loop_
_entity_poly.entity_id
_entity_poly.type
_entity_poly.pdbx_seq_one_letter_code
_entity_poly.pdbx_strand_id
1 'polypeptide(L)'
;FGADLVTLPGGHLIALDMQPLFRDDPAYQARYTEPILPIFKAHQQHLPWGGDFPEEATPFFSPAFLWTRPKETEVVENRVFAAFKDYLTAYLDFVDQAELITDSEHLKAIKEAQLRYLGYRAEKDPARGMFQRFYGSEWTEEYIHGFLFDLERKLAKA
;
A
#
# COMPACT_ATOMS: atom_id res chain seq x y z
N PHE A 1 3.45 2.21 4.54
CA PHE A 1 4.02 2.26 3.19
C PHE A 1 3.69 0.95 2.49
N GLY A 2 3.14 1.02 1.27
CA GLY A 2 2.85 -0.15 0.44
C GLY A 2 3.45 0.03 -0.95
N ALA A 3 4.15 -0.99 -1.44
CA ALA A 3 4.76 -1.01 -2.77
C ALA A 3 4.58 -2.40 -3.39
N ASP A 4 3.66 -2.51 -4.34
CA ASP A 4 3.43 -3.72 -5.13
C ASP A 4 3.96 -3.47 -6.55
N LEU A 5 5.11 -4.07 -6.86
CA LEU A 5 5.82 -3.94 -8.14
C LEU A 5 5.78 -5.29 -8.87
N VAL A 6 4.78 -5.48 -9.74
CA VAL A 6 4.54 -6.76 -10.42
C VAL A 6 4.98 -6.67 -11.87
N THR A 7 5.78 -7.64 -12.31
CA THR A 7 6.17 -7.81 -13.72
C THR A 7 5.66 -9.15 -14.21
N LEU A 8 4.82 -9.11 -15.25
CA LEU A 8 4.27 -10.28 -15.92
C LEU A 8 4.69 -10.27 -17.40
N PRO A 9 4.54 -11.39 -18.14
CA PRO A 9 4.80 -11.39 -19.59
C PRO A 9 3.99 -10.33 -20.37
N GLY A 10 2.83 -9.92 -19.85
CA GLY A 10 1.97 -8.89 -20.43
C GLY A 10 2.31 -7.45 -20.08
N GLY A 11 3.37 -7.20 -19.28
CA GLY A 11 3.80 -5.87 -18.86
C GLY A 11 3.92 -5.72 -17.35
N HIS A 12 4.01 -4.47 -16.90
CA HIS A 12 4.22 -4.12 -15.50
C HIS A 12 2.94 -3.57 -14.85
N LEU A 13 2.73 -3.87 -13.57
CA LEU A 13 1.67 -3.31 -12.73
C LEU A 13 2.31 -2.77 -11.46
N ILE A 14 2.16 -1.48 -11.24
CA ILE A 14 2.88 -0.74 -10.21
C ILE A 14 1.87 -0.01 -9.34
N ALA A 15 1.81 -0.38 -8.07
CA ALA A 15 1.02 0.31 -7.05
C ALA A 15 1.96 0.76 -5.92
N LEU A 16 2.09 2.08 -5.72
CA LEU A 16 2.93 2.68 -4.71
C LEU A 16 2.13 3.72 -3.93
N ASP A 17 2.06 3.57 -2.60
CA ASP A 17 1.25 4.46 -1.77
C ASP A 17 1.69 4.50 -0.29
N MET A 18 1.31 5.58 0.37
CA MET A 18 1.24 5.68 1.83
C MET A 18 -0.21 5.49 2.26
N GLN A 19 -0.67 4.24 2.20
CA GLN A 19 -2.05 3.84 2.46
C GLN A 19 -2.54 4.39 3.82
N PRO A 20 -3.59 5.23 3.83
CA PRO A 20 -3.99 5.97 5.02
C PRO A 20 -4.83 5.12 5.97
N LEU A 21 -4.70 5.34 7.28
CA LEU A 21 -5.59 4.74 8.28
C LEU A 21 -6.99 5.38 8.24
N PHE A 22 -7.03 6.70 8.03
CA PHE A 22 -8.25 7.52 8.01
C PHE A 22 -8.29 8.34 6.73
N ARG A 23 -8.57 7.68 5.60
CA ARG A 23 -8.47 8.27 4.25
C ARG A 23 -9.22 9.60 4.12
N ASP A 24 -10.48 9.63 4.56
CA ASP A 24 -11.39 10.75 4.33
C ASP A 24 -11.40 11.77 5.48
N ASP A 25 -10.55 11.59 6.50
CA ASP A 25 -10.38 12.53 7.59
C ASP A 25 -9.51 13.73 7.12
N PRO A 26 -10.03 14.97 7.14
CA PRO A 26 -9.28 16.13 6.65
C PRO A 26 -7.99 16.41 7.44
N ALA A 27 -7.98 16.18 8.75
CA ALA A 27 -6.79 16.41 9.57
C ALA A 27 -5.72 15.36 9.27
N TYR A 28 -6.12 14.12 9.01
CA TYR A 28 -5.21 13.05 8.56
C TYR A 28 -4.63 13.36 7.17
N GLN A 29 -5.46 13.82 6.23
CA GLN A 29 -4.99 14.23 4.91
C GLN A 29 -4.02 15.40 4.97
N ALA A 30 -4.34 16.45 5.74
CA ALA A 30 -3.45 17.60 5.92
C ALA A 30 -2.10 17.17 6.53
N ARG A 31 -2.11 16.21 7.46
CA ARG A 31 -0.89 15.72 8.12
C ARG A 31 -0.03 14.82 7.23
N TYR A 32 -0.63 13.92 6.45
CA TYR A 32 0.11 12.84 5.79
C TYR A 32 0.00 12.83 4.26
N THR A 33 -1.11 13.29 3.69
CA THR A 33 -1.32 13.28 2.23
C THR A 33 -0.80 14.57 1.59
N GLU A 34 -1.21 15.73 2.10
CA GLU A 34 -0.86 17.02 1.52
C GLU A 34 0.66 17.23 1.38
N PRO A 35 1.52 16.87 2.36
CA PRO A 35 2.96 17.05 2.23
C PRO A 35 3.59 16.25 1.08
N ILE A 36 3.00 15.12 0.69
CA ILE A 36 3.54 14.24 -0.36
C ILE A 36 2.87 14.45 -1.72
N LEU A 37 1.80 15.27 -1.82
CA LEU A 37 1.17 15.60 -3.10
C LEU A 37 2.14 16.19 -4.14
N PRO A 38 3.13 17.04 -3.78
CA PRO A 38 4.14 17.50 -4.73
C PRO A 38 4.98 16.35 -5.31
N ILE A 39 5.38 15.37 -4.48
CA ILE A 39 6.11 14.17 -4.91
C ILE A 39 5.25 13.37 -5.88
N PHE A 40 4.00 13.10 -5.50
CA PHE A 40 3.05 12.40 -6.37
C PHE A 40 2.91 13.08 -7.74
N LYS A 41 2.61 14.39 -7.76
CA LYS A 41 2.44 15.16 -9.00
C LYS A 41 3.70 15.13 -9.88
N ALA A 42 4.88 15.19 -9.26
CA ALA A 42 6.15 15.15 -9.97
C ALA A 42 6.41 13.80 -10.66
N HIS A 43 5.93 12.69 -10.09
CA HIS A 43 6.07 11.37 -10.70
C HIS A 43 4.91 11.03 -11.64
N GLN A 44 3.68 11.45 -11.33
CA GLN A 44 2.47 11.16 -12.11
C GLN A 44 2.56 11.65 -13.56
N GLN A 45 3.24 12.77 -13.82
CA GLN A 45 3.50 13.28 -15.17
C GLN A 45 4.30 12.31 -16.06
N HIS A 46 5.05 11.36 -15.47
CA HIS A 46 5.82 10.34 -16.17
C HIS A 46 5.25 8.93 -16.01
N LEU A 47 4.36 8.74 -15.04
CA LEU A 47 3.77 7.47 -14.66
C LEU A 47 2.24 7.61 -14.73
N PRO A 48 1.64 7.51 -15.93
CA PRO A 48 0.22 7.77 -16.14
C PRO A 48 -0.65 6.73 -15.42
N TRP A 49 -1.89 7.12 -15.11
CA TRP A 49 -2.87 6.29 -14.42
C TRP A 49 -3.04 4.93 -15.10
N GLY A 50 -2.95 3.86 -14.31
CA GLY A 50 -3.00 2.47 -14.77
C GLY A 50 -4.36 1.97 -15.25
N GLY A 51 -5.40 2.81 -15.25
CA GLY A 51 -6.75 2.45 -15.66
C GLY A 51 -7.57 1.84 -14.52
N ASP A 52 -8.47 0.92 -14.84
CA ASP A 52 -9.43 0.35 -13.89
C ASP A 52 -8.79 -0.11 -12.57
N PHE A 53 -9.45 0.26 -11.48
CA PHE A 53 -9.05 -0.04 -10.12
C PHE A 53 -10.27 -0.49 -9.31
N PRO A 54 -10.17 -1.53 -8.45
CA PRO A 54 -11.32 -2.04 -7.72
C PRO A 54 -11.95 -0.97 -6.81
N GLU A 55 -13.24 -0.70 -6.97
CA GLU A 55 -13.94 0.31 -6.19
C GLU A 55 -13.88 0.02 -4.68
N GLU A 56 -13.98 -1.26 -4.30
CA GLU A 56 -13.85 -1.73 -2.92
C GLU A 56 -12.48 -1.46 -2.29
N ALA A 57 -11.43 -1.31 -3.10
CA ALA A 57 -10.08 -1.01 -2.63
C ALA A 57 -9.92 0.48 -2.29
N THR A 58 -10.73 1.35 -2.91
CA THR A 58 -10.63 2.81 -2.84
C THR A 58 -10.45 3.38 -1.42
N PRO A 59 -11.16 2.89 -0.37
CA PRO A 59 -10.99 3.39 0.99
C PRO A 59 -9.56 3.23 1.57
N PHE A 60 -8.74 2.35 0.99
CA PHE A 60 -7.40 2.03 1.47
C PHE A 60 -6.26 2.75 0.72
N PHE A 61 -6.59 3.57 -0.28
CA PHE A 61 -5.59 4.27 -1.09
C PHE A 61 -5.70 5.78 -0.94
N SER A 62 -4.55 6.44 -0.76
CA SER A 62 -4.48 7.88 -0.55
C SER A 62 -4.77 8.66 -1.85
N PRO A 63 -5.08 9.96 -1.76
CA PRO A 63 -5.07 10.84 -2.93
C PRO A 63 -3.71 10.93 -3.66
N ALA A 64 -2.62 10.50 -3.01
CA ALA A 64 -1.27 10.41 -3.58
C ALA A 64 -0.93 8.99 -4.07
N PHE A 65 -1.92 8.13 -4.31
CA PHE A 65 -1.72 6.78 -4.80
C PHE A 65 -1.17 6.77 -6.24
N LEU A 66 0.03 6.23 -6.41
CA LEU A 66 0.65 6.04 -7.72
C LEU A 66 0.33 4.64 -8.26
N TRP A 67 -0.67 4.59 -9.14
CA TRP A 67 -1.08 3.40 -9.89
C TRP A 67 -0.74 3.57 -11.37
N THR A 68 0.11 2.69 -11.90
CA THR A 68 0.55 2.79 -13.30
C THR A 68 0.87 1.42 -13.91
N ARG A 69 0.81 1.33 -15.23
CA ARG A 69 1.11 0.10 -16.01
C ARG A 69 2.15 0.36 -17.11
N PRO A 70 3.44 0.54 -16.76
CA PRO A 70 4.49 0.74 -17.74
C PRO A 70 4.60 -0.46 -18.68
N LYS A 71 4.90 -0.19 -19.95
CA LYS A 71 5.16 -1.25 -20.96
C LYS A 71 6.64 -1.58 -21.06
N GLU A 72 7.49 -0.59 -20.87
CA GLU A 72 8.94 -0.67 -21.06
C GLU A 72 9.63 -0.87 -19.70
N THR A 73 10.53 -1.83 -19.63
CA THR A 73 11.32 -2.10 -18.41
C THR A 73 12.20 -0.91 -18.01
N GLU A 74 12.69 -0.14 -18.99
CA GLU A 74 13.46 1.08 -18.73
C GLU A 74 12.68 2.11 -17.89
N VAL A 75 11.35 2.20 -18.08
CA VAL A 75 10.50 3.07 -17.26
C VAL A 75 10.45 2.57 -15.82
N VAL A 76 10.45 1.26 -15.60
CA VAL A 76 10.47 0.68 -14.26
C VAL A 76 11.81 0.95 -13.58
N GLU A 77 12.91 0.64 -14.27
CA GLU A 77 14.27 0.78 -13.75
C GLU A 77 14.65 2.22 -13.41
N ASN A 78 14.07 3.20 -14.13
CA ASN A 78 14.37 4.61 -13.93
C ASN A 78 13.24 5.37 -13.21
N ARG A 79 12.06 5.47 -13.82
CA ARG A 79 10.97 6.33 -13.33
C ARG A 79 10.28 5.74 -12.10
N VAL A 80 9.93 4.45 -12.15
CA VAL A 80 9.31 3.78 -10.99
C VAL A 80 10.31 3.67 -9.84
N PHE A 81 11.57 3.36 -10.12
CA PHE A 81 12.60 3.33 -9.09
C PHE A 81 12.83 4.70 -8.42
N ALA A 82 12.81 5.79 -9.21
CA ALA A 82 12.85 7.14 -8.64
C ALA A 82 11.64 7.42 -7.74
N ALA A 83 10.42 7.12 -8.20
CA ALA A 83 9.21 7.28 -7.39
C ALA A 83 9.25 6.44 -6.10
N PHE A 84 9.71 5.19 -6.19
CA PHE A 84 9.88 4.31 -5.04
C PHE A 84 10.80 4.92 -3.98
N LYS A 85 11.96 5.44 -4.39
CA LYS A 85 12.91 6.08 -3.48
C LYS A 85 12.32 7.33 -2.82
N ASP A 86 11.63 8.18 -3.57
CA ASP A 86 11.07 9.42 -3.04
C ASP A 86 9.93 9.14 -2.06
N TYR A 87 9.03 8.19 -2.37
CA TYR A 87 7.99 7.78 -1.44
C TYR A 87 8.57 7.10 -0.19
N LEU A 88 9.57 6.23 -0.35
CA LEU A 88 10.20 5.59 0.80
C LEU A 88 10.90 6.62 1.70
N THR A 89 11.61 7.57 1.11
CA THR A 89 12.28 8.65 1.85
C THR A 89 11.26 9.49 2.63
N ALA A 90 10.19 9.96 1.96
CA ALA A 90 9.14 10.72 2.63
C ALA A 90 8.40 9.92 3.71
N TYR A 91 8.24 8.59 3.52
CA TYR A 91 7.67 7.74 4.56
C TYR A 91 8.59 7.64 5.78
N LEU A 92 9.90 7.51 5.57
CA LEU A 92 10.88 7.49 6.66
C LEU A 92 10.92 8.84 7.38
N ASP A 93 10.80 9.96 6.66
CA ASP A 93 10.69 11.29 7.28
C ASP A 93 9.47 11.39 8.21
N PHE A 94 8.33 10.79 7.84
CA PHE A 94 7.16 10.70 8.72
C PHE A 94 7.38 9.80 9.93
N VAL A 95 8.12 8.69 9.77
CA VAL A 95 8.46 7.79 10.88
C VAL A 95 9.37 8.50 11.88
N ASP A 96 10.37 9.25 11.41
CA ASP A 96 11.29 10.00 12.27
C ASP A 96 10.59 11.12 13.06
N GLN A 97 9.53 11.70 12.48
CA GLN A 97 8.70 12.73 13.10
C GLN A 97 7.49 12.16 13.87
N ALA A 98 7.30 10.85 13.89
CA ALA A 98 6.15 10.23 14.52
C ALA A 98 6.23 10.36 16.04
N GLU A 99 5.16 10.88 16.65
CA GLU A 99 5.04 10.98 18.09
C GLU A 99 4.21 9.81 18.64
N LEU A 100 4.52 9.40 19.88
CA LEU A 100 3.76 8.36 20.57
C LEU A 100 2.32 8.83 20.82
N ILE A 101 1.36 8.01 20.40
CA ILE A 101 -0.06 8.22 20.71
C ILE A 101 -0.37 7.47 22.01
N THR A 102 -0.83 8.19 23.03
CA THR A 102 -1.19 7.63 24.34
C THR A 102 -2.69 7.63 24.61
N ASP A 103 -3.48 8.32 23.78
CA ASP A 103 -4.93 8.36 23.91
C ASP A 103 -5.56 7.00 23.57
N SER A 104 -6.32 6.42 24.50
CA SER A 104 -6.82 5.05 24.38
C SER A 104 -7.86 4.88 23.29
N GLU A 105 -8.75 5.87 23.10
CA GLU A 105 -9.78 5.81 22.07
C GLU A 105 -9.16 5.93 20.68
N HIS A 106 -8.16 6.80 20.52
CA HIS A 106 -7.42 6.92 19.27
C HIS A 106 -6.61 5.66 18.97
N LEU A 107 -5.94 5.07 19.96
CA LEU A 107 -5.24 3.79 19.79
C LEU A 107 -6.18 2.66 19.35
N LYS A 108 -7.40 2.62 19.90
CA LYS A 108 -8.43 1.66 19.48
C LYS A 108 -8.85 1.90 18.02
N ALA A 109 -9.11 3.15 17.64
CA ALA A 109 -9.46 3.49 16.26
C ALA A 109 -8.35 3.13 15.26
N ILE A 110 -7.08 3.35 15.62
CA ILE A 110 -5.90 2.97 14.83
C ILE A 110 -5.84 1.45 14.67
N LYS A 111 -6.00 0.69 15.76
CA LYS A 111 -6.01 -0.77 15.73
C LYS A 111 -7.10 -1.29 14.80
N GLU A 112 -8.31 -0.76 14.90
CA GLU A 112 -9.43 -1.13 14.04
C GLU A 112 -9.15 -0.79 12.57
N ALA A 113 -8.54 0.37 12.28
CA ALA A 113 -8.16 0.75 10.93
C ALA A 113 -7.12 -0.20 10.32
N GLN A 114 -6.09 -0.56 11.09
CA GLN A 114 -5.08 -1.54 10.65
C GLN A 114 -5.68 -2.92 10.40
N LEU A 115 -6.54 -3.40 11.30
CA LEU A 115 -7.23 -4.69 11.13
C LEU A 115 -8.15 -4.70 9.91
N ARG A 116 -8.89 -3.61 9.64
CA ARG A 116 -9.72 -3.51 8.43
C ARG A 116 -8.89 -3.61 7.15
N TYR A 117 -7.77 -2.89 7.08
CA TYR A 117 -6.87 -2.94 5.92
C TYR A 117 -6.27 -4.34 5.72
N LEU A 118 -5.73 -4.93 6.79
CA LEU A 118 -5.11 -6.25 6.71
C LEU A 118 -6.11 -7.36 6.41
N GLY A 119 -7.33 -7.28 6.96
CA GLY A 119 -8.41 -8.20 6.62
C GLY A 119 -8.78 -8.12 5.13
N TYR A 120 -8.92 -6.89 4.60
CA TYR A 120 -9.17 -6.68 3.18
C TYR A 120 -8.05 -7.28 2.30
N ARG A 121 -6.79 -6.95 2.59
CA ARG A 121 -5.64 -7.51 1.85
C ARG A 121 -5.60 -9.02 1.96
N ALA A 122 -5.74 -9.58 3.16
CA ALA A 122 -5.72 -11.02 3.35
C ALA A 122 -6.84 -11.71 2.55
N GLU A 123 -8.03 -11.13 2.43
CA GLU A 123 -9.13 -11.73 1.65
C GLU A 123 -9.01 -11.50 0.13
N LYS A 124 -8.49 -10.35 -0.30
CA LYS A 124 -8.53 -9.91 -1.70
C LYS A 124 -7.17 -9.79 -2.38
N ASP A 125 -6.08 -10.27 -1.76
CA ASP A 125 -4.74 -10.10 -2.32
C ASP A 125 -4.66 -10.65 -3.76
N PRO A 126 -4.28 -9.82 -4.75
CA PRO A 126 -4.23 -10.23 -6.14
C PRO A 126 -3.17 -11.31 -6.42
N ALA A 127 -2.17 -11.47 -5.54
CA ALA A 127 -1.16 -12.51 -5.66
C ALA A 127 -1.65 -13.89 -5.22
N ARG A 128 -2.80 -14.01 -4.52
CA ARG A 128 -3.35 -15.30 -4.06
C ARG A 128 -3.43 -16.33 -5.19
N GLY A 129 -4.02 -15.96 -6.33
CA GLY A 129 -4.17 -16.88 -7.47
C GLY A 129 -2.83 -17.31 -8.06
N MET A 130 -1.82 -16.44 -8.03
CA MET A 130 -0.46 -16.75 -8.46
C MET A 130 0.23 -17.70 -7.48
N PHE A 131 0.14 -17.43 -6.17
CA PHE A 131 0.69 -18.31 -5.14
C PHE A 131 0.05 -19.70 -5.16
N GLN A 132 -1.28 -19.79 -5.32
CA GLN A 132 -1.98 -21.08 -5.41
C GLN A 132 -1.47 -21.92 -6.59
N ARG A 133 -1.20 -21.29 -7.74
CA ARG A 133 -0.64 -21.96 -8.91
C ARG A 133 0.79 -22.46 -8.71
N PHE A 134 1.61 -21.76 -7.92
CA PHE A 134 3.00 -22.13 -7.70
C PHE A 134 3.20 -23.11 -6.54
N TYR A 135 2.42 -22.95 -5.46
CA TYR A 135 2.71 -23.57 -4.17
C TYR A 135 1.52 -24.30 -3.55
N GLY A 136 0.34 -24.24 -4.18
CA GLY A 136 -0.89 -24.86 -3.67
C GLY A 136 -1.60 -24.02 -2.61
N SER A 137 -2.86 -24.41 -2.33
CA SER A 137 -3.76 -23.61 -1.50
C SER A 137 -3.33 -23.54 -0.03
N GLU A 138 -2.89 -24.65 0.56
CA GLU A 138 -2.49 -24.69 1.98
C GLU A 138 -1.31 -23.75 2.25
N TRP A 139 -0.25 -23.83 1.44
CA TRP A 139 0.90 -22.94 1.54
C TRP A 139 0.48 -21.47 1.34
N THR A 140 -0.41 -21.21 0.38
CA THR A 140 -0.85 -19.85 0.07
C THR A 140 -1.58 -19.20 1.25
N GLU A 141 -2.55 -19.90 1.84
CA GLU A 141 -3.30 -19.34 2.98
C GLU A 141 -2.41 -19.18 4.21
N GLU A 142 -1.45 -20.08 4.43
CA GLU A 142 -0.49 -19.92 5.51
C GLU A 142 0.46 -18.74 5.27
N TYR A 143 0.91 -18.51 4.04
CA TYR A 143 1.75 -17.37 3.71
C TYR A 143 1.02 -16.04 3.82
N ILE A 144 -0.24 -15.96 3.33
CA ILE A 144 -1.06 -14.76 3.40
C ILE A 144 -1.39 -14.41 4.86
N HIS A 145 -1.94 -15.35 5.61
CA HIS A 145 -2.45 -15.08 6.97
C HIS A 145 -1.39 -15.22 8.07
N GLY A 146 -0.31 -15.97 7.82
CA GLY A 146 0.76 -16.25 8.78
C GLY A 146 1.99 -15.36 8.62
N PHE A 147 2.14 -14.66 7.49
CA PHE A 147 3.29 -13.80 7.23
C PHE A 147 2.94 -12.45 6.60
N LEU A 148 2.30 -12.42 5.42
CA LEU A 148 2.06 -11.16 4.70
C LEU A 148 1.13 -10.20 5.46
N PHE A 149 0.05 -10.73 6.04
CA PHE A 149 -0.98 -9.97 6.75
C PHE A 149 -1.34 -10.65 8.07
N ASP A 150 -0.37 -10.71 8.99
CA ASP A 150 -0.40 -11.62 10.15
C ASP A 150 -0.87 -10.98 11.48
N LEU A 151 -1.27 -9.70 11.47
CA LEU A 151 -1.60 -8.95 12.69
C LEU A 151 -2.69 -9.62 13.53
N GLU A 152 -3.75 -10.10 12.89
CA GLU A 152 -4.85 -10.79 13.59
C GLU A 152 -4.35 -12.03 14.32
N ARG A 153 -3.52 -12.85 13.66
CA ARG A 153 -2.91 -14.04 14.28
C ARG A 153 -1.94 -13.68 15.40
N LYS A 154 -1.17 -12.59 15.26
CA LYS A 154 -0.26 -12.14 16.32
C LYS A 154 -1.05 -11.65 17.55
N LEU A 155 -2.12 -10.90 17.34
CA LEU A 155 -2.97 -10.41 18.44
C LEU A 155 -3.71 -11.54 19.17
N ALA A 156 -4.12 -12.60 18.45
CA ALA A 156 -4.74 -13.76 19.07
C ALA A 156 -3.79 -14.59 19.95
N LYS A 157 -2.48 -14.39 19.82
CA LYS A 157 -1.43 -15.08 20.61
C LYS A 157 -0.89 -14.23 21.78
N ALA A 158 -1.23 -12.95 21.83
CA ALA A 158 -0.78 -11.99 22.85
C ALA A 158 -1.74 -11.97 24.04
#